data_AF-A0A7S1Y9V2-F1
#
_entry.id   AF-A0A7S1Y9V2-F1
#
_cell.length_a   1.000
_cell.length_b   1.000
_cell.length_c   1.000
_cell.angle_alpha   90.00
_cell.angle_beta   90.00
_cell.angle_gamma   90.00
#
_symmetry.space_group_name_H-M   'P 1'
#
loop_
_entity.id
_entity.type
_entity.pdbx_description
1 polymer ?
#
loop_
_entity_poly.entity_id
_entity_poly.type
_entity_poly.pdbx_seq_one_letter_code
_entity_poly.pdbx_strand_id
1 'polypeptide(L)'
;MIDVIALRSRYLSIAEAQQNALLRGYDDINAQWHADGDAVVEASERARDGICAKVRVQIKQRAILTREAFEAELQIENGGNVMSEIQVTIKISQKDTGEEATERFSFGEPELVGITGVHGEGTLEPSTSGTATWIFLALGDAAPEEPVAYDVSGSLSYVMDGVLNTETLLPDTIQVSPDPQLELVYFHEYEIFGDDPFTLEVEPSIPYKLAVLVKNVGFGDAISFRIASAQPEIIENDKGLLVDFTIIEAQVAGEPAETNLEVDFGDIPAMSTSVGIWTLTHLCRAHFQTTTLRSRTRVQSTMIGWRLSKVLRFMNLRTVYT
;
A
#
# COMPACT_ATOMS: atom_id res chain seq x y z
N MET A 1 -47.63 -21.75 -70.07
CA MET A 1 -48.83 -22.06 -69.27
C MET A 1 -48.50 -21.66 -67.83
N ILE A 2 -49.30 -20.82 -67.19
CA ILE A 2 -49.09 -20.43 -65.78
C ILE A 2 -49.48 -21.63 -64.90
N ASP A 3 -48.61 -22.03 -64.00
CA ASP A 3 -48.89 -23.09 -63.03
C ASP A 3 -49.83 -22.54 -61.93
N VAL A 4 -51.13 -22.79 -62.12
CA VAL A 4 -52.20 -22.30 -61.24
C VAL A 4 -52.14 -22.98 -59.85
N ILE A 5 -51.58 -24.20 -59.76
CA ILE A 5 -51.45 -24.92 -58.49
C ILE A 5 -50.34 -24.26 -57.65
N ALA A 6 -49.19 -23.98 -58.26
CA ALA A 6 -48.10 -23.27 -57.62
C ALA A 6 -48.50 -21.85 -57.20
N LEU A 7 -49.27 -21.14 -58.04
CA LEU A 7 -49.76 -19.80 -57.72
C LEU A 7 -50.71 -19.81 -56.50
N ARG A 8 -51.64 -20.76 -56.44
CA ARG A 8 -52.58 -20.91 -55.32
C ARG A 8 -51.87 -21.25 -54.02
N SER A 9 -50.86 -22.11 -54.08
CA SER A 9 -50.05 -22.46 -52.90
C SER A 9 -49.32 -21.23 -52.34
N ARG A 10 -48.73 -20.38 -53.19
CA ARG A 10 -48.08 -19.13 -52.76
C ARG A 10 -49.06 -18.11 -52.20
N TYR A 11 -50.26 -18.00 -52.78
CA TYR A 11 -51.30 -17.11 -52.27
C TYR A 11 -51.72 -17.49 -50.85
N LEU A 12 -51.94 -18.79 -50.60
CA LEU A 12 -52.30 -19.28 -49.27
C LEU A 12 -51.21 -19.01 -48.24
N SER A 13 -49.93 -19.23 -48.58
CA SER A 13 -48.83 -18.92 -47.65
C SER A 13 -48.72 -17.43 -47.33
N ILE A 14 -49.00 -16.55 -48.29
CA ILE A 14 -48.98 -15.10 -48.05
C ILE A 14 -50.17 -14.68 -47.17
N ALA A 15 -51.36 -15.25 -47.41
CA ALA A 15 -52.54 -14.98 -46.60
C ALA A 15 -52.35 -15.45 -45.14
N GLU A 16 -51.76 -16.62 -44.93
CA GLU A 16 -51.40 -17.12 -43.59
C GLU A 16 -50.39 -16.20 -42.89
N ALA A 17 -49.34 -15.78 -43.60
CA ALA A 17 -48.34 -14.89 -43.05
C ALA A 17 -48.92 -13.50 -42.70
N GLN A 18 -49.83 -12.97 -43.53
CA GLN A 18 -50.56 -11.74 -43.24
C GLN A 18 -51.43 -11.87 -41.98
N GLN A 19 -52.14 -12.99 -41.81
CA GLN A 19 -52.98 -13.20 -40.64
C GLN A 19 -52.15 -13.35 -39.36
N ASN A 20 -50.98 -13.98 -39.45
CA ASN A 20 -50.03 -14.05 -38.34
C ASN A 20 -49.46 -12.68 -37.96
N ALA A 21 -49.16 -11.81 -38.92
CA ALA A 21 -48.71 -10.44 -38.66
C ALA A 21 -49.78 -9.63 -37.89
N LEU A 22 -51.04 -9.72 -38.33
CA LEU A 22 -52.18 -9.08 -37.66
C LEU A 22 -52.39 -9.62 -36.23
N LEU A 23 -52.25 -10.94 -36.02
CA LEU A 23 -52.35 -11.55 -34.68
C LEU A 23 -51.24 -11.07 -33.73
N ARG A 24 -50.09 -10.67 -34.26
CA ARG A 24 -48.97 -10.09 -33.52
C ARG A 24 -49.10 -8.58 -33.33
N GLY A 25 -50.18 -7.97 -33.82
CA GLY A 25 -50.48 -6.54 -33.67
C GLY A 25 -49.90 -5.64 -34.76
N TYR A 26 -49.40 -6.19 -35.87
CA TYR A 26 -48.90 -5.43 -37.00
C TYR A 26 -49.98 -5.18 -38.05
N ASP A 27 -49.98 -4.02 -38.69
CA ASP A 27 -50.97 -3.65 -39.71
C ASP A 27 -50.91 -4.56 -40.96
N ASP A 28 -49.71 -5.01 -41.33
CA ASP A 28 -49.50 -6.01 -42.38
C ASP A 28 -48.16 -6.75 -42.24
N ILE A 29 -47.92 -7.71 -43.15
CA ILE A 29 -46.68 -8.48 -43.19
C ILE A 29 -45.44 -7.61 -43.50
N ASN A 30 -45.59 -6.51 -44.23
CA ASN A 30 -44.47 -5.60 -44.52
C ASN A 30 -44.11 -4.79 -43.28
N ALA A 31 -45.10 -4.33 -42.50
CA ALA A 31 -44.91 -3.65 -41.23
C ALA A 31 -44.20 -4.57 -40.23
N GLN A 32 -44.59 -5.84 -40.16
CA GLN A 32 -43.87 -6.83 -39.37
C GLN A 32 -42.42 -7.00 -39.86
N TRP A 33 -42.21 -7.16 -41.17
CA TRP A 33 -40.86 -7.34 -41.74
C TRP A 33 -39.94 -6.15 -41.47
N HIS A 34 -40.47 -4.93 -41.55
CA HIS A 34 -39.74 -3.71 -41.21
C HIS A 34 -39.41 -3.66 -39.71
N ALA A 35 -40.37 -3.93 -38.83
CA ALA A 35 -40.13 -3.97 -37.38
C ALA A 35 -39.09 -5.03 -36.97
N ASP A 36 -39.19 -6.23 -37.55
CA ASP A 36 -38.21 -7.31 -37.33
C ASP A 36 -36.82 -6.90 -37.90
N GLY A 37 -36.79 -6.18 -39.03
CA GLY A 37 -35.57 -5.62 -39.63
C GLY A 37 -34.92 -4.54 -38.76
N ASP A 38 -35.70 -3.59 -38.26
CA ASP A 38 -35.24 -2.51 -37.40
C ASP A 38 -34.72 -3.07 -36.06
N ALA A 39 -35.40 -4.07 -35.49
CA ALA A 39 -34.92 -4.76 -34.29
C ALA A 39 -33.57 -5.46 -34.50
N VAL A 40 -33.34 -6.04 -35.70
CA VAL A 40 -32.06 -6.65 -36.07
C VAL A 40 -30.97 -5.59 -36.29
N VAL A 41 -31.32 -4.44 -36.88
CA VAL A 41 -30.38 -3.31 -37.06
C VAL A 41 -30.00 -2.72 -35.71
N GLU A 42 -30.96 -2.44 -34.83
CA GLU A 42 -30.71 -1.95 -33.47
C GLU A 42 -29.90 -2.94 -32.64
N ALA A 43 -30.19 -4.25 -32.72
CA ALA A 43 -29.40 -5.29 -32.07
C ALA A 43 -27.98 -5.35 -32.66
N SER A 44 -27.82 -5.15 -33.97
CA SER A 44 -26.50 -5.08 -34.61
C SER A 44 -25.73 -3.81 -34.26
N GLU A 45 -26.40 -2.68 -34.03
CA GLU A 45 -25.79 -1.43 -33.58
C GLU A 45 -25.38 -1.53 -32.10
N ARG A 46 -26.26 -2.07 -31.24
CA ARG A 46 -25.93 -2.43 -29.86
C ARG A 46 -24.83 -3.47 -29.75
N ALA A 47 -24.74 -4.44 -30.67
CA ALA A 47 -23.61 -5.38 -30.72
C ALA A 47 -22.31 -4.75 -31.23
N ARG A 48 -22.38 -3.64 -31.98
CA ARG A 48 -21.21 -2.87 -32.42
C ARG A 48 -20.67 -1.97 -31.31
N ASP A 49 -21.55 -1.38 -30.50
CA ASP A 49 -21.20 -0.52 -29.36
C ASP A 49 -21.01 -1.32 -28.05
N GLY A 50 -21.64 -2.48 -27.96
CA GLY A 50 -21.63 -3.42 -26.85
C GLY A 50 -20.35 -4.22 -26.78
N ILE A 51 -19.31 -3.64 -26.20
CA ILE A 51 -18.04 -4.33 -25.99
C ILE A 51 -17.96 -4.79 -24.53
N CYS A 52 -18.19 -6.08 -24.28
CA CYS A 52 -17.80 -6.71 -23.03
C CYS A 52 -16.27 -6.88 -23.03
N ALA A 53 -15.57 -5.99 -22.33
CA ALA A 53 -14.11 -5.92 -22.32
C ALA A 53 -13.48 -7.16 -21.65
N LYS A 54 -12.35 -7.61 -22.20
CA LYS A 54 -11.42 -8.47 -21.47
C LYS A 54 -10.57 -7.55 -20.58
N VAL A 55 -10.63 -7.75 -19.27
CA VAL A 55 -9.99 -6.87 -18.31
C VAL A 55 -8.80 -7.58 -17.68
N ARG A 56 -7.61 -6.98 -17.79
CA ARG A 56 -6.45 -7.33 -16.95
C ARG A 56 -6.28 -6.26 -15.87
N VAL A 57 -6.49 -6.65 -14.61
CA VAL A 57 -6.32 -5.77 -13.45
C VAL A 57 -4.91 -5.91 -12.92
N GLN A 58 -4.17 -4.80 -12.83
CA GLN A 58 -2.95 -4.73 -12.03
C GLN A 58 -3.19 -3.86 -10.80
N ILE A 59 -2.98 -4.43 -9.61
CA ILE A 59 -3.12 -3.69 -8.36
C ILE A 59 -1.75 -3.11 -8.01
N LYS A 60 -1.55 -1.80 -8.25
CA LYS A 60 -0.36 -1.07 -7.80
C LYS A 60 -0.58 -0.65 -6.35
N GLN A 61 0.16 -1.25 -5.42
CA GLN A 61 -0.06 -1.03 -3.99
C GLN A 61 1.00 -0.14 -3.38
N ARG A 62 0.52 0.84 -2.60
CA ARG A 62 1.32 1.53 -1.60
C ARG A 62 0.74 1.17 -0.25
N ALA A 63 1.61 0.73 0.64
CA ALA A 63 1.26 0.34 1.99
C ALA A 63 2.15 1.11 2.97
N ILE A 64 1.54 1.55 4.07
CA ILE A 64 2.22 2.34 5.09
C ILE A 64 2.39 1.47 6.33
N LEU A 65 3.63 1.43 6.82
CA LEU A 65 4.01 0.69 8.02
C LEU A 65 4.90 1.57 8.89
N THR A 66 4.57 1.68 10.16
CA THR A 66 5.35 2.42 11.14
C THR A 66 6.49 1.55 11.67
N ARG A 67 7.71 2.10 11.71
CA ARG A 67 8.87 1.47 12.37
C ARG A 67 9.27 2.24 13.62
N GLU A 68 9.93 1.52 14.52
CA GLU A 68 10.58 2.07 15.72
C GLU A 68 11.85 2.83 15.34
N ALA A 69 11.97 4.05 15.87
CA ALA A 69 13.16 4.88 15.78
C ALA A 69 13.61 5.32 17.16
N PHE A 70 14.91 5.47 17.33
CA PHE A 70 15.55 5.93 18.55
C PHE A 70 16.22 7.28 18.32
N GLU A 71 16.21 8.11 19.35
CA GLU A 71 16.91 9.40 19.35
C GLU A 71 18.04 9.36 20.38
N ALA A 72 19.21 9.82 19.98
CA ALA A 72 20.36 10.03 20.84
C ALA A 72 20.72 11.52 20.82
N GLU A 73 20.75 12.15 21.99
CA GLU A 73 21.14 13.54 22.17
C GLU A 73 22.42 13.62 23.00
N LEU A 74 23.43 14.29 22.48
CA LEU A 74 24.64 14.69 23.21
C LEU A 74 24.61 16.19 23.44
N GLN A 75 24.75 16.62 24.69
CA GLN A 75 24.93 18.03 25.06
C GLN A 75 26.32 18.26 25.64
N ILE A 76 27.03 19.26 25.10
CA ILE A 76 28.37 19.67 25.50
C ILE A 76 28.29 21.08 26.08
N GLU A 77 28.78 21.29 27.30
CA GLU A 77 28.95 22.62 27.90
C GLU A 77 30.45 22.97 27.91
N ASN A 78 30.86 23.88 27.01
CA ASN A 78 32.25 24.34 26.96
C ASN A 78 32.46 25.50 27.95
N GLY A 79 32.95 25.17 29.15
CA GLY A 79 33.36 26.18 30.14
C GLY A 79 34.76 26.76 29.94
N GLY A 80 35.55 26.23 28.99
CA GLY A 80 36.97 26.54 28.81
C GLY A 80 37.28 27.32 27.54
N ASN A 81 38.48 27.09 27.00
CA ASN A 81 38.92 27.64 25.71
C ASN A 81 38.19 26.97 24.54
N VAL A 82 38.46 27.40 23.30
CA VAL A 82 37.84 26.82 22.11
C VAL A 82 38.10 25.32 22.04
N MET A 83 37.03 24.55 21.86
CA MET A 83 37.12 23.13 21.51
C MET A 83 37.15 23.03 19.98
N SER A 84 38.09 22.27 19.46
CA SER A 84 38.29 22.05 18.03
C SER A 84 38.41 20.56 17.73
N GLU A 85 38.34 20.18 16.45
CA GLU A 85 38.41 18.78 16.01
C GLU A 85 37.42 17.86 16.74
N ILE A 86 36.20 18.38 16.99
CA ILE A 86 35.20 17.63 17.74
C ILE A 86 34.74 16.43 16.91
N GLN A 87 34.90 15.24 17.49
CA GLN A 87 34.50 13.96 16.90
C GLN A 87 33.69 13.15 17.91
N VAL A 88 32.54 12.64 17.46
CA VAL A 88 31.68 11.75 18.25
C VAL A 88 31.55 10.41 17.54
N THR A 89 31.80 9.33 18.28
CA THR A 89 31.59 7.96 17.81
C THR A 89 30.52 7.34 18.70
N ILE A 90 29.40 6.92 18.11
CA ILE A 90 28.38 6.13 18.81
C ILE A 90 28.73 4.65 18.67
N LYS A 91 28.60 3.91 19.77
CA LYS A 91 28.79 2.47 19.83
C LYS A 91 27.59 1.82 20.49
N ILE A 92 27.04 0.80 19.86
CA ILE A 92 25.96 0.00 20.42
C ILE A 92 26.48 -1.41 20.72
N SER A 93 26.16 -1.93 21.90
CA SER A 93 26.44 -3.30 22.29
C SER A 93 25.22 -3.99 22.87
N GLN A 94 25.07 -5.29 22.64
CA GLN A 94 23.99 -6.06 23.25
C GLN A 94 24.21 -6.14 24.77
N LYS A 95 23.19 -5.81 25.56
CA LYS A 95 23.32 -5.61 27.01
C LYS A 95 23.75 -6.87 27.77
N ASP A 96 23.22 -8.03 27.37
CA ASP A 96 23.47 -9.29 28.08
C ASP A 96 24.84 -9.90 27.79
N THR A 97 25.36 -9.70 26.57
CA THR A 97 26.61 -10.33 26.10
C THR A 97 27.78 -9.36 26.05
N GLY A 98 27.51 -8.04 25.95
CA GLY A 98 28.51 -7.01 25.67
C GLY A 98 29.03 -7.03 24.24
N GLU A 99 28.47 -7.86 23.35
CA GLU A 99 28.87 -7.94 21.95
C GLU A 99 28.56 -6.62 21.24
N GLU A 100 29.52 -6.10 20.48
CA GLU A 100 29.30 -4.91 19.65
C GLU A 100 28.31 -5.24 18.53
N ALA A 101 27.31 -4.38 18.36
CA ALA A 101 26.18 -4.58 17.46
C ALA A 101 25.79 -3.30 16.70
N THR A 102 26.69 -2.32 16.62
CA THR A 102 26.45 -1.02 15.95
C THR A 102 25.99 -1.20 14.50
N GLU A 103 26.47 -2.25 13.82
CA GLU A 103 26.12 -2.62 12.45
C GLU A 103 24.66 -3.05 12.26
N ARG A 104 23.97 -3.42 13.35
CA ARG A 104 22.53 -3.73 13.34
C ARG A 104 21.66 -2.48 13.42
N PHE A 105 22.27 -1.31 13.37
CA PHE A 105 21.59 -0.03 13.41
C PHE A 105 22.03 0.85 12.24
N SER A 106 21.09 1.64 11.72
CA SER A 106 21.35 2.65 10.70
C SER A 106 21.18 4.03 11.31
N PHE A 107 22.19 4.89 11.17
CA PHE A 107 22.20 6.26 11.71
C PHE A 107 21.94 7.27 10.60
N GLY A 108 21.11 8.27 10.90
CA GLY A 108 21.02 9.49 10.10
C GLY A 108 22.14 10.49 10.43
N GLU A 109 22.28 11.50 9.58
CA GLU A 109 23.09 12.68 9.88
C GLU A 109 22.54 13.40 11.13
N PRO A 110 23.40 13.84 12.06
CA PRO A 110 22.94 14.52 13.25
C PRO A 110 22.41 15.93 12.97
N GLU A 111 21.39 16.32 13.71
CA GLU A 111 21.02 17.73 13.85
C GLU A 111 21.98 18.39 14.85
N LEU A 112 22.61 19.50 14.43
CA LEU A 112 23.59 20.22 15.22
C LEU A 112 23.07 21.61 15.61
N VAL A 113 23.21 21.95 16.89
CA VAL A 113 22.88 23.28 17.42
C VAL A 113 24.04 23.80 18.25
N GLY A 114 24.60 24.96 17.92
CA GLY A 114 25.70 25.58 18.69
C GLY A 114 27.08 24.93 18.50
N ILE A 115 27.17 23.79 17.82
CA ILE A 115 28.41 23.12 17.40
C ILE A 115 28.46 23.05 15.87
N THR A 116 29.65 23.15 15.27
CA THR A 116 29.79 23.20 13.80
C THR A 116 29.97 21.84 13.11
N GLY A 117 30.24 20.78 13.86
CA GLY A 117 30.52 19.44 13.32
C GLY A 117 30.81 18.42 14.42
N VAL A 118 30.74 17.14 14.07
CA VAL A 118 31.00 16.01 14.99
C VAL A 118 31.82 14.89 14.34
N HIS A 119 32.45 15.16 13.19
CA HIS A 119 33.25 14.17 12.45
C HIS A 119 34.75 14.53 12.40
N GLY A 120 35.22 15.38 13.31
CA GLY A 120 36.62 15.80 13.42
C GLY A 120 36.91 17.20 12.84
N GLU A 121 35.91 17.85 12.24
CA GLU A 121 35.96 19.24 11.77
C GLU A 121 35.26 20.23 12.73
N GLY A 122 34.60 19.71 13.77
CA GLY A 122 33.74 20.48 14.65
C GLY A 122 34.49 21.46 15.55
N THR A 123 33.83 22.58 15.85
CA THR A 123 34.29 23.60 16.80
C THR A 123 33.16 24.00 17.74
N LEU A 124 33.52 24.36 18.98
CA LEU A 124 32.60 24.90 19.98
C LEU A 124 33.32 26.01 20.77
N GLU A 125 32.73 27.21 20.74
CA GLU A 125 33.33 28.42 21.29
C GLU A 125 33.37 28.42 22.83
N PRO A 126 34.30 29.17 23.45
CA PRO A 126 34.35 29.34 24.90
C PRO A 126 33.02 29.81 25.51
N SER A 127 32.69 29.29 26.69
CA SER A 127 31.47 29.66 27.44
C SER A 127 30.16 29.48 26.67
N THR A 128 30.11 28.50 25.75
CA THR A 128 28.91 28.15 24.97
C THR A 128 28.52 26.68 25.16
N SER A 129 27.34 26.33 24.66
CA SER A 129 26.85 24.96 24.64
C SER A 129 26.57 24.50 23.21
N GLY A 130 26.86 23.24 22.94
CA GLY A 130 26.56 22.58 21.68
C GLY A 130 25.73 21.33 21.91
N THR A 131 24.81 21.05 20.99
CA THR A 131 23.98 19.84 20.97
C THR A 131 24.13 19.14 19.63
N ALA A 132 24.24 17.82 19.68
CA ALA A 132 24.16 16.94 18.52
C ALA A 132 23.09 15.87 18.77
N THR A 133 22.14 15.74 17.85
CA THR A 133 21.01 14.82 17.97
C THR A 133 20.98 13.87 16.78
N TRP A 134 21.10 12.57 17.03
CA TRP A 134 21.02 11.52 16.02
C TRP A 134 19.68 10.79 16.11
N ILE A 135 19.07 10.55 14.96
CA ILE A 135 18.00 9.56 14.82
C ILE A 135 18.62 8.29 14.21
N PHE A 136 18.33 7.15 14.81
CA PHE A 136 18.81 5.86 14.33
C PHE A 136 17.76 4.77 14.44
N LEU A 137 17.93 3.74 13.61
CA LEU A 137 16.93 2.71 13.35
C LEU A 137 17.52 1.34 13.58
N ALA A 138 16.79 0.51 14.31
CA ALA A 138 17.08 -0.92 14.36
C ALA A 138 16.81 -1.58 13.00
N LEU A 139 17.77 -2.36 12.52
CA LEU A 139 17.60 -3.27 11.40
C LEU A 139 16.94 -4.57 11.88
N GLY A 140 16.41 -5.37 10.94
CA GLY A 140 15.61 -6.55 11.27
C GLY A 140 16.35 -7.66 12.04
N ASP A 141 17.67 -7.63 12.10
CA ASP A 141 18.52 -8.55 12.85
C ASP A 141 18.88 -8.05 14.27
N ALA A 142 18.51 -6.80 14.62
CA ALA A 142 18.67 -6.28 15.97
C ALA A 142 17.72 -6.97 16.98
N ALA A 143 16.53 -7.38 16.55
CA ALA A 143 15.60 -8.17 17.36
C ALA A 143 14.81 -9.10 16.43
N PRO A 144 15.33 -10.28 16.06
CA PRO A 144 14.70 -11.10 15.02
C PRO A 144 13.37 -11.72 15.48
N GLU A 145 13.27 -12.14 16.74
CA GLU A 145 12.11 -12.90 17.24
C GLU A 145 11.57 -12.39 18.58
N GLU A 146 12.44 -11.96 19.48
CA GLU A 146 12.08 -11.46 20.81
C GLU A 146 12.72 -10.08 21.05
N PRO A 147 12.16 -9.26 21.95
CA PRO A 147 12.78 -7.98 22.30
C PRO A 147 14.19 -8.16 22.85
N VAL A 148 15.14 -7.33 22.39
CA VAL A 148 16.55 -7.38 22.79
C VAL A 148 16.96 -6.03 23.38
N ALA A 149 17.66 -6.06 24.52
CA ALA A 149 18.21 -4.86 25.14
C ALA A 149 19.62 -4.56 24.61
N TYR A 150 19.87 -3.29 24.30
CA TYR A 150 21.16 -2.79 23.84
C TYR A 150 21.59 -1.58 24.67
N ASP A 151 22.88 -1.52 24.98
CA ASP A 151 23.50 -0.33 25.56
C ASP A 151 24.07 0.54 24.43
N VAL A 152 23.57 1.76 24.34
CA VAL A 152 24.06 2.81 23.45
C VAL A 152 25.06 3.64 24.23
N SER A 153 26.28 3.72 23.74
CA SER A 153 27.42 4.39 24.36
C SER A 153 28.22 5.12 23.28
N GLY A 154 29.43 5.56 23.61
CA GLY A 154 30.30 6.15 22.61
C GLY A 154 31.53 6.82 23.20
N SER A 155 32.18 7.62 22.37
CA SER A 155 33.29 8.46 22.77
C SER A 155 33.17 9.84 22.13
N LEU A 156 33.51 10.87 22.90
CA LEU A 156 33.72 12.23 22.43
C LEU A 156 35.23 12.49 22.44
N SER A 157 35.80 12.93 21.33
CA SER A 157 37.16 13.46 21.28
C SER A 157 37.19 14.89 20.75
N TYR A 158 38.12 15.69 21.26
CA TYR A 158 38.29 17.10 20.87
C TYR A 158 39.70 17.59 21.24
N VAL A 159 40.14 18.64 20.58
CA VAL A 159 41.39 19.36 20.89
C VAL A 159 41.07 20.66 21.62
N MET A 160 41.70 20.86 22.78
CA MET A 160 41.68 22.11 23.54
C MET A 160 43.12 22.44 23.96
N ASP A 161 43.53 23.69 23.77
CA ASP A 161 44.91 24.16 24.07
C ASP A 161 46.01 23.30 23.40
N GLY A 162 45.71 22.76 22.21
CA GLY A 162 46.62 21.89 21.46
C GLY A 162 46.74 20.46 21.99
N VAL A 163 45.94 20.08 22.99
CA VAL A 163 45.91 18.73 23.57
C VAL A 163 44.64 18.00 23.13
N LEU A 164 44.81 16.77 22.62
CA LEU A 164 43.71 15.86 22.32
C LEU A 164 43.15 15.27 23.63
N ASN A 165 41.87 15.47 23.86
CA ASN A 165 41.10 14.91 24.96
C ASN A 165 40.10 13.88 24.40
N THR A 166 39.88 12.79 25.13
CA THR A 166 38.91 11.76 24.77
C THR A 166 38.13 11.36 26.02
N GLU A 167 36.82 11.48 25.95
CA GLU A 167 35.88 11.16 27.02
C GLU A 167 34.97 10.01 26.58
N THR A 168 34.72 9.06 27.48
CA THR A 168 33.77 7.97 27.23
C THR A 168 32.37 8.41 27.63
N LEU A 169 31.42 8.23 26.72
CA LEU A 169 30.01 8.53 26.98
C LEU A 169 29.40 7.39 27.82
N LEU A 170 28.67 7.76 28.87
CA LEU A 170 27.97 6.79 29.72
C LEU A 170 26.90 6.05 28.89
N PRO A 171 26.79 4.72 29.04
CA PRO A 171 25.79 3.96 28.32
C PRO A 171 24.37 4.25 28.84
N ASP A 172 23.40 4.30 27.93
CA ASP A 172 21.98 4.19 28.23
C ASP A 172 21.38 3.01 27.45
N THR A 173 20.43 2.30 28.06
CA THR A 173 19.86 1.08 27.50
C THR A 173 18.62 1.38 26.68
N ILE A 174 18.55 0.89 25.44
CA ILE A 174 17.32 0.79 24.65
C ILE A 174 16.80 -0.64 24.66
N GLN A 175 15.49 -0.78 24.45
CA GLN A 175 14.86 -2.07 24.16
C GLN A 175 14.36 -2.02 22.72
N VAL A 176 14.86 -2.93 21.90
CA VAL A 176 14.48 -3.06 20.49
C VAL A 176 13.45 -4.16 20.37
N SER A 177 12.31 -3.86 19.74
CA SER A 177 11.27 -4.85 19.48
C SER A 177 11.45 -5.51 18.10
N PRO A 178 10.96 -6.75 17.91
CA PRO A 178 10.98 -7.35 16.58
C PRO A 178 10.19 -6.58 15.54
N ASP A 179 10.59 -6.69 14.27
CA ASP A 179 9.91 -6.06 13.15
C ASP A 179 8.69 -6.90 12.68
N PRO A 180 7.57 -6.26 12.30
CA PRO A 180 6.51 -6.91 11.55
C PRO A 180 6.95 -7.23 10.10
N GLN A 181 6.41 -8.31 9.53
CA GLN A 181 6.62 -8.66 8.13
C GLN A 181 5.29 -8.98 7.47
N LEU A 182 4.87 -8.16 6.51
CA LEU A 182 3.53 -8.29 5.91
C LEU A 182 3.59 -8.92 4.51
N GLU A 183 2.84 -10.02 4.34
CA GLU A 183 2.51 -10.60 3.03
C GLU A 183 1.04 -10.30 2.68
N LEU A 184 0.81 -9.71 1.51
CA LEU A 184 -0.54 -9.41 1.02
C LEU A 184 -0.93 -10.40 -0.09
N VAL A 185 -2.13 -10.95 0.00
CA VAL A 185 -2.69 -11.87 -1.01
C VAL A 185 -4.08 -11.39 -1.42
N TYR A 186 -4.30 -11.18 -2.71
CA TYR A 186 -5.57 -10.69 -3.24
C TYR A 186 -6.39 -11.82 -3.84
N PHE A 187 -7.70 -11.73 -3.62
CA PHE A 187 -8.72 -12.63 -4.14
C PHE A 187 -9.77 -11.79 -4.85
N HIS A 188 -10.14 -12.19 -6.06
CA HIS A 188 -11.22 -11.56 -6.81
C HIS A 188 -12.09 -12.66 -7.41
N GLU A 189 -13.36 -12.34 -7.63
CA GLU A 189 -14.25 -13.23 -8.37
C GLU A 189 -13.80 -13.35 -9.82
N TYR A 190 -14.03 -14.52 -10.41
CA TYR A 190 -13.61 -14.83 -11.78
C TYR A 190 -14.56 -14.23 -12.82
N GLU A 191 -15.86 -14.28 -12.52
CA GLU A 191 -16.95 -13.76 -13.35
C GLU A 191 -17.66 -12.64 -12.61
N ILE A 192 -17.90 -11.51 -13.29
CA ILE A 192 -18.73 -10.42 -12.79
C ILE A 192 -19.94 -10.29 -13.71
N PHE A 193 -21.12 -10.18 -13.11
CA PHE A 193 -22.38 -9.99 -13.82
C PHE A 193 -22.80 -8.52 -13.78
N GLY A 194 -23.17 -8.01 -14.95
CA GLY A 194 -23.77 -6.71 -15.19
C GLY A 194 -24.47 -6.75 -16.54
N ASP A 195 -24.84 -5.58 -17.04
CA ASP A 195 -25.60 -5.48 -18.28
C ASP A 195 -24.84 -6.12 -19.45
N ASP A 196 -25.52 -7.01 -20.18
CA ASP A 196 -25.05 -7.66 -21.39
C ASP A 196 -25.60 -6.88 -22.59
N PRO A 197 -24.77 -6.10 -23.30
CA PRO A 197 -25.26 -5.27 -24.39
C PRO A 197 -25.76 -6.09 -25.60
N PHE A 198 -25.59 -7.42 -25.57
CA PHE A 198 -26.10 -8.34 -26.59
C PHE A 198 -27.50 -8.90 -26.26
N THR A 199 -28.08 -8.56 -25.10
CA THR A 199 -29.46 -8.90 -24.76
C THR A 199 -30.38 -7.68 -24.92
N LEU A 200 -31.68 -7.93 -25.05
CA LEU A 200 -32.69 -6.85 -25.13
C LEU A 200 -33.10 -6.35 -23.74
N GLU A 201 -32.90 -7.16 -22.71
CA GLU A 201 -33.25 -6.87 -21.33
C GLU A 201 -32.04 -6.27 -20.62
N VAL A 202 -32.22 -5.17 -19.88
CA VAL A 202 -31.13 -4.61 -19.07
C VAL A 202 -30.94 -5.47 -17.83
N GLU A 203 -29.80 -6.17 -17.71
CA GLU A 203 -29.54 -7.00 -16.53
C GLU A 203 -28.99 -6.17 -15.36
N PRO A 204 -29.43 -6.45 -14.12
CA PRO A 204 -28.91 -5.76 -12.95
C PRO A 204 -27.46 -6.16 -12.68
N SER A 205 -26.62 -5.18 -12.32
CA SER A 205 -25.30 -5.41 -11.77
C SER A 205 -25.36 -6.23 -10.50
N ILE A 206 -24.66 -7.35 -10.45
CA ILE A 206 -24.54 -8.19 -9.26
C ILE A 206 -23.29 -7.76 -8.49
N PRO A 207 -23.42 -7.39 -7.20
CA PRO A 207 -22.27 -7.10 -6.37
C PRO A 207 -21.30 -8.28 -6.28
N TYR A 208 -20.01 -7.99 -6.41
CA TYR A 208 -18.94 -8.97 -6.32
C TYR A 208 -17.88 -8.53 -5.30
N LYS A 209 -17.09 -9.48 -4.79
CA LYS A 209 -16.08 -9.20 -3.77
C LYS A 209 -14.66 -9.16 -4.33
N LEU A 210 -13.93 -8.13 -3.91
CA LEU A 210 -12.47 -8.11 -3.91
C LEU A 210 -12.00 -8.23 -2.47
N ALA A 211 -11.17 -9.22 -2.15
CA ALA A 211 -10.63 -9.41 -0.82
C ALA A 211 -9.10 -9.34 -0.82
N VAL A 212 -8.54 -8.81 0.26
CA VAL A 212 -7.12 -8.87 0.58
C VAL A 212 -6.92 -9.57 1.92
N LEU A 213 -6.01 -10.52 1.92
CA LEU A 213 -5.53 -11.21 3.10
C LEU A 213 -4.16 -10.63 3.46
N VAL A 214 -4.07 -9.98 4.61
CA VAL A 214 -2.85 -9.38 5.13
C VAL A 214 -2.31 -10.31 6.21
N LYS A 215 -1.19 -10.98 5.94
CA LYS A 215 -0.54 -11.88 6.89
C LYS A 215 0.66 -11.19 7.50
N ASN A 216 0.68 -11.06 8.82
CA ASN A 216 1.90 -10.72 9.53
C ASN A 216 2.66 -12.02 9.82
N VAL A 217 3.73 -12.26 9.08
CA VAL A 217 4.64 -13.40 9.25
C VAL A 217 5.87 -13.02 10.07
N GLY A 218 5.94 -11.77 10.54
CA GLY A 218 6.99 -11.29 11.44
C GLY A 218 6.62 -11.49 12.90
N PHE A 219 7.64 -11.37 13.75
CA PHE A 219 7.50 -11.47 15.21
C PHE A 219 7.15 -10.14 15.88
N GLY A 220 7.20 -9.03 15.13
CA GLY A 220 6.72 -7.73 15.57
C GLY A 220 5.26 -7.49 15.23
N ASP A 221 4.60 -6.63 16.01
CA ASP A 221 3.26 -6.14 15.68
C ASP A 221 3.34 -5.07 14.58
N ALA A 222 2.48 -5.18 13.56
CA ALA A 222 2.35 -4.12 12.57
C ALA A 222 1.39 -3.06 13.12
N ILE A 223 1.94 -1.89 13.47
CA ILE A 223 1.16 -0.82 14.10
C ILE A 223 0.58 0.13 13.05
N SER A 224 -0.73 0.39 13.15
CA SER A 224 -1.47 1.30 12.29
C SER A 224 -1.25 1.03 10.80
N PHE A 225 -1.32 -0.25 10.41
CA PHE A 225 -1.14 -0.67 9.03
C PHE A 225 -2.30 -0.16 8.17
N ARG A 226 -1.96 0.55 7.10
CA ARG A 226 -2.95 1.04 6.13
C ARG A 226 -2.52 0.71 4.71
N ILE A 227 -3.46 0.24 3.91
CA ILE A 227 -3.30 0.15 2.46
C ILE A 227 -3.72 1.51 1.89
N ALA A 228 -2.74 2.31 1.49
CA ALA A 228 -2.94 3.60 0.83
C ALA A 228 -2.95 3.38 -0.69
N SER A 229 -3.96 2.66 -1.19
CA SER A 229 -4.03 2.31 -2.62
C SER A 229 -4.21 3.56 -3.49
N ALA A 230 -3.36 3.71 -4.51
CA ALA A 230 -3.72 4.43 -5.72
C ALA A 230 -4.41 3.42 -6.65
N GLN A 231 -5.53 3.82 -7.25
CA GLN A 231 -6.44 2.96 -8.03
C GLN A 231 -5.74 1.81 -8.79
N PRO A 232 -6.31 0.59 -8.79
CA PRO A 232 -5.80 -0.48 -9.65
C PRO A 232 -5.68 0.03 -11.10
N GLU A 233 -4.50 -0.13 -11.68
CA GLU A 233 -4.21 0.38 -13.02
C GLU A 233 -4.49 -0.73 -14.04
N ILE A 234 -5.25 -0.38 -15.08
CA ILE A 234 -5.58 -1.30 -16.17
C ILE A 234 -4.41 -1.26 -17.15
N ILE A 235 -3.58 -2.30 -17.16
CA ILE A 235 -2.44 -2.42 -18.07
C ILE A 235 -2.79 -3.00 -19.43
N GLU A 236 -3.92 -3.70 -19.56
CA GLU A 236 -4.33 -4.24 -20.85
C GLU A 236 -5.84 -4.24 -20.98
N ASN A 237 -6.29 -3.49 -21.96
CA ASN A 237 -7.64 -3.43 -22.44
C ASN A 237 -7.57 -3.22 -23.94
N ASP A 238 -7.79 -4.30 -24.71
CA ASP A 238 -7.71 -4.30 -26.16
C ASP A 238 -8.60 -3.24 -26.85
N LYS A 239 -9.53 -2.60 -26.11
CA LYS A 239 -10.47 -1.62 -26.66
C LYS A 239 -10.66 -0.33 -25.83
N GLY A 240 -9.78 -0.03 -24.87
CA GLY A 240 -9.75 1.29 -24.20
C GLY A 240 -10.95 1.64 -23.28
N LEU A 241 -11.75 0.67 -22.90
CA LEU A 241 -12.88 0.83 -21.96
C LEU A 241 -12.44 1.03 -20.50
N LEU A 242 -12.79 2.16 -19.90
CA LEU A 242 -12.69 2.33 -18.45
C LEU A 242 -13.66 1.34 -17.78
N VAL A 243 -13.12 0.41 -16.98
CA VAL A 243 -13.93 -0.42 -16.08
C VAL A 243 -14.29 0.46 -14.90
N ASP A 244 -15.44 1.13 -14.99
CA ASP A 244 -15.97 1.98 -13.94
C ASP A 244 -16.62 1.08 -12.89
N PHE A 245 -15.84 0.68 -11.87
CA PHE A 245 -16.36 -0.05 -10.72
C PHE A 245 -16.74 0.94 -9.62
N THR A 246 -17.90 0.71 -9.01
CA THR A 246 -18.32 1.45 -7.82
C THR A 246 -18.09 0.60 -6.58
N ILE A 247 -17.40 1.15 -5.59
CA ILE A 247 -17.30 0.54 -4.25
C ILE A 247 -18.59 0.88 -3.52
N ILE A 248 -19.35 -0.14 -3.15
CA ILE A 248 -20.60 0.04 -2.40
C ILE A 248 -20.45 -0.31 -0.93
N GLU A 249 -19.42 -1.07 -0.58
CA GLU A 249 -19.11 -1.42 0.81
C GLU A 249 -17.61 -1.73 0.95
N ALA A 250 -17.05 -1.44 2.13
CA ALA A 250 -15.74 -1.90 2.54
C ALA A 250 -15.82 -2.45 3.97
N GLN A 251 -15.04 -3.50 4.26
CA GLN A 251 -14.97 -4.14 5.57
C GLN A 251 -13.54 -4.52 5.92
N VAL A 252 -13.21 -4.46 7.21
CA VAL A 252 -11.95 -4.95 7.79
C VAL A 252 -12.26 -5.87 8.96
N ALA A 253 -11.73 -7.08 8.92
CA ALA A 253 -11.96 -8.10 9.95
C ALA A 253 -13.46 -8.36 10.24
N GLY A 254 -14.33 -8.12 9.26
CA GLY A 254 -15.78 -8.27 9.37
C GLY A 254 -16.53 -7.02 9.85
N GLU A 255 -15.81 -5.95 10.23
CA GLU A 255 -16.40 -4.68 10.65
C GLU A 255 -16.48 -3.69 9.47
N PRO A 256 -17.52 -2.85 9.37
CA PRO A 256 -17.62 -1.82 8.34
C PRO A 256 -16.44 -0.84 8.35
N ALA A 257 -15.95 -0.48 7.16
CA ALA A 257 -14.90 0.51 6.95
C ALA A 257 -15.35 1.61 5.98
N GLU A 258 -14.56 2.67 5.86
CA GLU A 258 -14.82 3.72 4.87
C GLU A 258 -14.87 3.14 3.45
N THR A 259 -15.90 3.52 2.68
CA THR A 259 -16.16 3.00 1.34
C THR A 259 -15.23 3.62 0.29
N ASN A 260 -13.93 3.34 0.41
CA ASN A 260 -12.88 3.77 -0.50
C ASN A 260 -11.84 2.65 -0.65
N LEU A 261 -10.84 2.85 -1.52
CA LEU A 261 -9.73 1.89 -1.71
C LEU A 261 -8.66 2.00 -0.62
N GLU A 262 -8.75 2.99 0.27
CA GLU A 262 -7.78 3.26 1.32
C GLU A 262 -8.22 2.68 2.66
N VAL A 263 -7.99 1.39 2.85
CA VAL A 263 -8.47 0.68 4.02
C VAL A 263 -7.43 0.67 5.13
N ASP A 264 -7.86 1.10 6.32
CA ASP A 264 -7.11 1.05 7.57
C ASP A 264 -7.33 -0.30 8.26
N PHE A 265 -6.27 -1.06 8.45
CA PHE A 265 -6.29 -2.35 9.12
C PHE A 265 -5.98 -2.23 10.61
N GLY A 266 -5.59 -1.05 11.08
CA GLY A 266 -5.12 -0.81 12.43
C GLY A 266 -3.91 -1.66 12.77
N ASP A 267 -3.89 -2.17 13.99
CA ASP A 267 -2.80 -3.00 14.48
C ASP A 267 -3.02 -4.47 14.06
N ILE A 268 -1.99 -5.07 13.44
CA ILE A 268 -1.98 -6.50 13.08
C ILE A 268 -0.92 -7.19 13.94
N PRO A 269 -1.32 -7.96 14.97
CA PRO A 269 -0.38 -8.64 15.85
C PRO A 269 0.62 -9.53 15.11
N ALA A 270 1.76 -9.78 15.73
CA ALA A 270 2.75 -10.75 15.27
C ALA A 270 2.09 -12.11 14.95
N MET A 271 2.56 -12.76 13.90
CA MET A 271 2.08 -14.09 13.48
C MET A 271 0.56 -14.21 13.26
N SER A 272 -0.11 -13.08 12.99
CA SER A 272 -1.57 -13.02 12.82
C SER A 272 -1.96 -12.65 11.40
N THR A 273 -3.26 -12.55 11.16
CA THR A 273 -3.80 -12.24 9.83
C THR A 273 -5.04 -11.38 9.97
N SER A 274 -5.18 -10.41 9.07
CA SER A 274 -6.37 -9.58 8.91
C SER A 274 -6.88 -9.64 7.47
N VAL A 275 -8.18 -9.40 7.29
CA VAL A 275 -8.85 -9.48 5.99
C VAL A 275 -9.56 -8.17 5.71
N GLY A 276 -9.29 -7.61 4.54
CA GLY A 276 -10.05 -6.49 3.98
C GLY A 276 -10.93 -6.99 2.84
N ILE A 277 -12.18 -6.52 2.77
CA ILE A 277 -13.12 -6.88 1.70
C ILE A 277 -13.74 -5.60 1.15
N TRP A 278 -13.74 -5.47 -0.17
CA TRP A 278 -14.53 -4.47 -0.90
C TRP A 278 -15.65 -5.18 -1.63
N THR A 279 -16.87 -4.68 -1.47
CA THR A 279 -18.01 -5.05 -2.30
C THR A 279 -18.11 -4.02 -3.43
N LEU A 280 -18.09 -4.53 -4.66
CA LEU A 280 -17.99 -3.74 -5.88
C LEU A 280 -19.18 -4.02 -6.78
N THR A 281 -19.62 -3.02 -7.55
CA THR A 281 -20.55 -3.20 -8.67
C THR A 281 -19.92 -2.69 -9.96
N HIS A 282 -20.35 -3.26 -11.08
CA HIS A 282 -19.87 -2.87 -12.40
C HIS A 282 -21.05 -2.78 -13.38
N LEU A 283 -20.99 -1.84 -14.32
CA LEU A 283 -22.11 -1.56 -15.23
C LEU A 283 -22.31 -2.63 -16.31
N CYS A 284 -21.25 -3.27 -16.78
CA CYS A 284 -21.33 -4.28 -17.85
C CYS A 284 -20.82 -5.66 -17.42
N ARG A 285 -21.30 -6.73 -18.09
CA ARG A 285 -20.77 -8.08 -17.90
C ARG A 285 -19.28 -8.15 -18.29
N ALA A 286 -18.45 -8.73 -17.42
CA ALA A 286 -17.01 -8.86 -17.64
C ALA A 286 -16.45 -10.19 -17.13
N HIS A 287 -15.40 -10.68 -17.78
CA HIS A 287 -14.63 -11.84 -17.32
C HIS A 287 -13.20 -11.39 -17.02
N PHE A 288 -12.70 -11.69 -15.83
CA PHE A 288 -11.27 -11.51 -15.57
C PHE A 288 -10.49 -12.66 -16.15
N GLN A 289 -9.46 -12.37 -16.96
CA GLN A 289 -8.53 -13.41 -17.36
C GLN A 289 -7.74 -13.86 -16.14
N THR A 290 -7.85 -15.14 -15.79
CA THR A 290 -7.07 -15.78 -14.74
C THR A 290 -5.58 -15.69 -15.07
N THR A 291 -4.95 -14.63 -14.62
CA THR A 291 -3.60 -14.76 -14.08
C THR A 291 -3.85 -14.78 -12.59
N THR A 292 -3.65 -15.94 -11.95
CA THR A 292 -3.53 -15.99 -10.50
C THR A 292 -2.44 -14.99 -10.11
N LEU A 293 -2.84 -13.76 -9.77
CA LEU A 293 -1.97 -12.77 -9.18
C LEU A 293 -1.78 -13.21 -7.73
N ARG A 294 -0.99 -14.27 -7.55
CA ARG A 294 -0.16 -14.41 -6.35
C ARG A 294 0.94 -13.36 -6.46
N SER A 295 0.57 -12.08 -6.45
CA SER A 295 1.53 -11.04 -6.11
C SER A 295 1.79 -11.20 -4.63
N ARG A 296 2.77 -12.03 -4.27
CA ARG A 296 3.43 -11.89 -2.97
C ARG A 296 4.21 -10.60 -3.03
N THR A 297 3.55 -9.50 -2.76
CA THR A 297 4.25 -8.26 -2.49
C THR A 297 4.69 -8.37 -1.05
N ARG A 298 5.98 -8.65 -0.85
CA ARG A 298 6.61 -8.34 0.43
C ARG A 298 6.59 -6.81 0.49
N VAL A 299 5.79 -6.25 1.40
CA VAL A 299 5.79 -4.81 1.60
C VAL A 299 7.15 -4.47 2.20
N GLN A 300 8.09 -4.06 1.36
CA GLN A 300 9.23 -3.28 1.81
C GLN A 300 8.70 -1.87 2.01
N SER A 301 8.72 -1.45 3.28
CA SER A 301 8.26 -0.13 3.71
C SER A 301 8.73 0.96 2.75
N THR A 302 7.79 1.73 2.19
CA THR A 302 8.10 3.09 1.77
C THR A 302 7.93 3.94 3.02
N MET A 303 9.03 4.32 3.67
CA MET A 303 9.02 5.06 4.94
C MET A 303 8.24 6.37 4.78
N ILE A 304 7.06 6.46 5.39
CA ILE A 304 6.23 7.68 5.40
C ILE A 304 5.94 8.16 6.84
N GLY A 305 6.28 7.36 7.86
CA GLY A 305 6.14 7.77 9.27
C GLY A 305 7.04 6.97 10.22
N TRP A 306 7.51 7.64 11.27
CA TRP A 306 8.33 7.08 12.35
C TRP A 306 7.61 7.29 13.67
N ARG A 307 7.72 6.32 14.59
CA ARG A 307 7.36 6.53 15.99
C ARG A 307 8.65 6.57 16.80
N LEU A 308 8.86 7.69 17.49
CA LEU A 308 9.98 7.83 18.41
C LEU A 308 9.69 6.98 19.65
N SER A 309 10.51 5.95 19.88
CA SER A 309 10.29 5.00 20.96
C SER A 309 11.00 5.40 22.25
N LYS A 310 12.23 5.93 22.15
CA LYS A 310 12.99 6.42 23.30
C LYS A 310 13.92 7.55 22.88
N VAL A 311 13.97 8.58 23.73
CA VAL A 311 14.97 9.66 23.70
C VAL A 311 16.06 9.30 24.70
N LEU A 312 17.28 9.15 24.21
CA LEU A 312 18.48 8.92 25.02
C LEU A 312 19.17 10.27 25.20
N ARG A 313 19.47 10.62 26.45
CA ARG A 313 20.28 11.80 26.76
C ARG A 313 21.62 11.37 27.32
N PHE A 314 22.66 11.54 26.52
CA PHE A 314 24.02 11.39 26.97
C PHE A 314 24.35 12.61 27.84
N MET A 315 24.59 12.37 29.13
CA MET A 315 24.77 13.35 30.20
C MET A 315 25.59 14.61 29.81
N ASN A 316 25.22 15.75 30.43
CA ASN A 316 25.97 17.02 30.41
C ASN A 316 27.45 16.81 30.77
N LEU A 317 28.33 16.89 29.78
CA LEU A 317 29.76 17.05 30.02
C LEU A 317 30.00 18.52 30.40
N ARG A 318 30.09 18.77 31.71
CA ARG A 318 30.61 20.02 32.27
C ARG A 318 32.11 19.93 32.38
N THR A 319 32.82 20.52 31.43
CA THR A 319 34.26 20.73 31.57
C THR A 319 34.46 21.96 32.45
N VAL A 320 34.51 21.76 33.78
CA VAL A 320 34.93 22.79 34.74
C VAL A 320 36.44 22.69 34.90
N TYR A 321 37.17 23.67 34.37
CA TYR A 321 38.52 23.96 34.86
C TYR A 321 38.56 25.40 35.37
N THR A 322 39.15 25.55 36.55
CA THR A 322 39.33 26.77 37.36
C THR A 322 40.01 27.90 36.59
#